data_AF-A0A1H0ASP8-F1
#
_entry.id   AF-A0A1H0ASP8-F1
#
_cell.length_a   1.000
_cell.length_b   1.000
_cell.length_c   1.000
_cell.angle_alpha   90.00
_cell.angle_beta   90.00
_cell.angle_gamma   90.00
#
_symmetry.space_group_name_H-M   'P 1'
#
loop_
_entity.id
_entity.type
_entity.pdbx_description
1 polymer ?
#
loop_
_entity_poly.entity_id
_entity_poly.type
_entity_poly.pdbx_seq_one_letter_code
_entity_poly.pdbx_strand_id
1 'polypeptide(L)'
;MVQPTSEYGSDDFTTFWVNPTLALEFPNGNDEGTGYGAFGNRYGASFSVANYLRVGRFAATFTPAGIHYAARNRHTTDLGDGDPTRLQGGVSFWLANIAAGYLVTDDLWLGVHHAYHINNRMASDFKASRQGKIGPAMTYTGFSKQGLYLSSNLNVDYYHSDNLPHSNSLTMALVKFF
;
A
#
# COMPACT_ATOMS: atom_id res chain seq x y z
N MET A 1 -16.29 -16.49 -3.45
CA MET A 1 -15.06 -16.88 -4.16
C MET A 1 -15.47 -17.59 -5.43
N VAL A 2 -14.94 -17.21 -6.59
CA VAL A 2 -15.17 -17.94 -7.84
C VAL A 2 -14.05 -18.96 -7.97
N GLN A 3 -14.40 -20.25 -8.05
CA GLN A 3 -13.42 -21.31 -8.25
C GLN A 3 -12.89 -21.28 -9.69
N PRO A 4 -11.62 -21.65 -9.91
CA PRO A 4 -11.04 -21.75 -11.24
C PRO A 4 -11.87 -22.64 -12.16
N THR A 5 -12.14 -22.16 -13.38
CA THR A 5 -12.88 -22.90 -14.41
C THR A 5 -11.98 -23.77 -15.28
N SER A 6 -10.66 -23.60 -15.21
CA SER A 6 -9.64 -24.25 -16.05
C SER A 6 -8.27 -24.24 -15.37
N GLU A 7 -7.24 -24.79 -16.03
CA GLU A 7 -5.86 -24.82 -15.54
C GLU A 7 -5.23 -23.42 -15.42
N TYR A 8 -4.36 -23.25 -14.43
CA TYR A 8 -3.65 -21.98 -14.23
C TYR A 8 -2.78 -21.64 -15.45
N GLY A 9 -3.01 -20.47 -16.05
CA GLY A 9 -2.27 -20.04 -17.25
C GLY A 9 -3.04 -20.18 -18.55
N SER A 10 -4.17 -20.91 -18.56
CA SER A 10 -5.00 -21.02 -19.76
C SER A 10 -5.74 -19.70 -20.07
N ASP A 11 -6.09 -19.50 -21.34
CA ASP A 11 -6.76 -18.27 -21.80
C ASP A 11 -8.20 -18.16 -21.26
N ASP A 12 -8.81 -19.27 -20.83
CA ASP A 12 -10.14 -19.35 -20.21
C ASP A 12 -10.12 -19.36 -18.66
N PHE A 13 -8.93 -19.18 -18.05
CA PHE A 13 -8.78 -19.18 -16.60
C PHE A 13 -9.48 -17.99 -15.95
N THR A 14 -10.46 -18.24 -15.09
CA THR A 14 -11.13 -17.20 -14.30
C THR A 14 -11.01 -17.49 -12.81
N THR A 15 -10.59 -16.50 -12.02
CA THR A 15 -10.66 -16.59 -10.57
C THR A 15 -10.98 -15.24 -9.94
N PHE A 16 -11.71 -15.28 -8.82
CA PHE A 16 -12.01 -14.11 -8.02
C PHE A 16 -11.97 -14.43 -6.53
N TRP A 17 -11.19 -13.66 -5.78
CA TRP A 17 -11.12 -13.75 -4.33
C TRP A 17 -11.17 -12.38 -3.67
N VAL A 18 -11.62 -12.40 -2.42
CA VAL A 18 -11.76 -11.23 -1.54
C VAL A 18 -10.96 -11.52 -0.29
N ASN A 19 -10.14 -10.56 0.13
CA ASN A 19 -9.27 -10.64 1.30
C ASN A 19 -9.47 -9.42 2.19
N PRO A 20 -10.35 -9.52 3.22
CA PRO A 20 -10.42 -8.50 4.26
C PRO A 20 -9.15 -8.57 5.11
N THR A 21 -8.48 -7.44 5.29
CA THR A 21 -7.25 -7.33 6.09
C THR A 21 -7.44 -6.31 7.19
N LEU A 22 -7.19 -6.73 8.43
CA LEU A 22 -7.01 -5.86 9.59
C LEU A 22 -5.54 -5.93 10.00
N ALA A 23 -4.85 -4.79 10.00
CA ALA A 23 -3.49 -4.70 10.53
C ALA A 23 -3.49 -3.80 11.77
N LEU A 24 -2.74 -4.21 12.79
CA LEU A 24 -2.55 -3.48 14.03
C LEU A 24 -1.07 -3.14 14.16
N GLU A 25 -0.78 -1.88 14.43
CA GLU A 25 0.55 -1.35 14.65
C GLU A 25 0.74 -1.11 16.14
N PHE A 26 1.80 -1.69 16.69
CA PHE A 26 2.17 -1.53 18.09
C PHE A 26 3.49 -0.76 18.20
N PRO A 27 3.66 0.09 19.23
CA PRO A 27 4.89 0.83 19.47
C PRO A 27 5.98 -0.08 20.06
N ASN A 28 6.54 -0.99 19.24
CA ASN A 28 7.57 -1.95 19.63
C ASN A 28 8.93 -1.71 18.98
N GLY A 29 9.10 -0.60 18.26
CA GLY A 29 10.39 -0.17 17.73
C GLY A 29 11.37 0.18 18.84
N ASN A 30 12.67 -0.05 18.59
CA ASN A 30 13.73 0.34 19.53
C ASN A 30 13.84 1.87 19.59
N ASP A 31 13.73 2.45 20.79
CA ASP A 31 13.81 3.89 21.04
C ASP A 31 15.23 4.35 21.43
N GLU A 32 16.20 3.44 21.61
CA GLU A 32 17.51 3.73 22.21
C GLU A 32 18.56 4.37 21.26
N GLY A 33 18.35 4.33 19.94
CA GLY A 33 19.38 4.76 18.96
C GLY A 33 19.16 6.13 18.31
N THR A 34 17.91 6.56 18.14
CA THR A 34 17.56 7.74 17.33
C THR A 34 16.75 8.78 18.09
N GLY A 35 16.35 8.50 19.34
CA GLY A 35 15.38 9.32 20.10
C GLY A 35 13.96 9.34 19.52
N TYR A 36 13.81 8.90 18.27
CA TYR A 36 12.59 8.67 17.54
C TYR A 36 12.63 7.21 17.07
N GLY A 37 11.98 6.28 17.76
CA GLY A 37 11.89 4.88 17.32
C GLY A 37 11.44 4.77 15.86
N ALA A 38 11.70 3.64 15.20
CA ALA A 38 11.23 3.44 13.83
C ALA A 38 9.70 3.70 13.74
N PHE A 39 9.28 4.48 12.74
CA PHE A 39 7.89 4.98 12.59
C PHE A 39 7.44 5.94 13.71
N GLY A 40 6.14 6.19 13.85
CA GLY A 40 5.61 7.21 14.76
C GLY A 40 5.67 6.87 16.27
N ASN A 41 6.27 5.74 16.69
CA ASN A 41 6.16 5.19 18.06
C ASN A 41 4.74 5.38 18.63
N ARG A 42 3.78 4.77 17.95
CA ARG A 42 2.34 4.97 18.19
C ARG A 42 1.58 3.67 17.99
N TYR A 43 0.35 3.65 18.52
CA TYR A 43 -0.62 2.64 18.10
C TYR A 43 -1.24 3.05 16.77
N GLY A 44 -1.49 2.06 15.92
CA GLY A 44 -2.21 2.24 14.67
C GLY A 44 -3.10 1.06 14.37
N ALA A 45 -4.13 1.30 13.58
CA ALA A 45 -4.99 0.25 13.06
C ALA A 45 -5.36 0.59 11.62
N SER A 46 -5.32 -0.41 10.75
CA SER A 46 -5.74 -0.24 9.36
C SER A 46 -6.67 -1.37 8.95
N PHE A 47 -7.68 -1.03 8.16
CA PHE A 47 -8.64 -1.98 7.63
C PHE A 47 -8.85 -1.73 6.15
N SER A 48 -8.89 -2.81 5.37
CA SER A 48 -9.24 -2.75 3.96
C SER A 48 -9.78 -4.08 3.45
N VAL A 49 -10.44 -4.02 2.29
CA VAL A 49 -10.90 -5.21 1.57
C VAL A 49 -10.23 -5.21 0.21
N ALA A 50 -9.19 -6.03 0.07
CA ALA A 50 -8.51 -6.24 -1.18
C ALA A 50 -9.25 -7.32 -1.99
N ASN A 51 -9.40 -7.10 -3.28
CA ASN A 51 -10.02 -8.04 -4.20
C ASN A 51 -9.01 -8.38 -5.29
N TYR A 52 -9.14 -9.58 -5.85
CA TYR A 52 -8.40 -10.00 -7.02
C TYR A 52 -9.35 -10.63 -8.02
N LEU A 53 -9.23 -10.23 -9.28
CA LEU A 53 -9.88 -10.83 -10.42
C LEU A 53 -8.82 -11.19 -11.44
N ARG A 54 -8.89 -12.39 -11.99
CA ARG A 54 -8.16 -12.76 -13.21
C ARG A 54 -9.12 -13.39 -14.20
N VAL A 55 -8.95 -13.01 -15.46
CA VAL A 55 -9.65 -13.56 -16.64
C VAL A 55 -8.60 -13.76 -17.74
N GLY A 56 -8.30 -15.01 -18.05
CA GLY A 56 -7.22 -15.40 -18.96
C GLY A 56 -5.88 -14.82 -18.53
N ARG A 57 -5.33 -13.97 -19.40
CA ARG A 57 -4.04 -13.29 -19.18
C ARG A 57 -4.17 -11.92 -18.52
N PHE A 58 -5.38 -11.44 -18.24
CA PHE A 58 -5.60 -10.18 -17.54
C PHE A 58 -5.87 -10.43 -16.07
N ALA A 59 -5.24 -9.64 -15.20
CA ALA A 59 -5.52 -9.68 -13.77
C ALA A 59 -5.58 -8.26 -13.20
N ALA A 60 -6.39 -8.08 -12.17
CA ALA A 60 -6.45 -6.86 -11.38
C ALA A 60 -6.56 -7.19 -9.90
N THR A 61 -5.69 -6.57 -9.09
CA THR A 61 -5.97 -6.36 -7.67
C THR A 61 -6.64 -5.01 -7.50
N PHE A 62 -7.67 -4.93 -6.68
CA PHE A 62 -8.33 -3.67 -6.39
C PHE A 62 -8.85 -3.60 -4.95
N THR A 63 -8.53 -2.50 -4.29
CA THR A 63 -9.01 -2.14 -2.96
C THR A 63 -9.78 -0.83 -3.11
N PRO A 64 -11.13 -0.88 -3.13
CA PRO A 64 -11.95 0.31 -3.38
C PRO A 64 -11.71 1.40 -2.35
N ALA A 65 -11.62 1.01 -1.08
CA ALA A 65 -11.29 1.88 0.03
C ALA A 65 -10.55 1.10 1.13
N GLY A 66 -9.66 1.79 1.81
CA GLY A 66 -9.13 1.38 3.10
C GLY A 66 -8.98 2.59 4.01
N ILE A 67 -8.94 2.31 5.30
CA ILE A 67 -8.86 3.29 6.37
C ILE A 67 -7.67 2.95 7.27
N HIS A 68 -6.95 3.98 7.69
CA HIS A 68 -5.90 3.86 8.70
C HIS A 68 -6.11 4.92 9.76
N TYR A 69 -6.01 4.52 11.02
CA TYR A 69 -5.96 5.39 12.16
C TYR A 69 -4.58 5.31 12.81
N ALA A 70 -3.98 6.47 13.03
CA ALA A 70 -2.74 6.66 13.75
C ALA A 70 -3.01 7.43 15.04
N ALA A 71 -2.79 6.78 16.19
CA ALA A 71 -2.88 7.45 17.48
C ALA A 71 -1.77 8.49 17.65
N ARG A 72 -1.89 9.30 18.70
CA ARG A 72 -0.86 10.27 19.09
C ARG A 72 0.46 9.55 19.40
N ASN A 73 1.56 10.09 18.90
CA ASN A 73 2.90 9.60 19.15
C ASN A 73 3.17 9.58 20.66
N ARG A 74 3.94 8.59 21.12
CA ARG A 74 4.36 8.50 22.53
C ARG A 74 5.51 9.46 22.84
N HIS A 75 6.37 9.72 21.86
CA HIS A 75 7.44 10.72 21.95
C HIS A 75 6.93 12.11 21.56
N THR A 76 7.64 13.13 22.05
CA THR A 76 7.50 14.52 21.60
C THR A 76 8.43 14.80 20.41
N THR A 77 8.01 15.67 19.51
CA THR A 77 8.79 16.14 18.37
C THR A 77 8.80 17.66 18.41
N ASP A 78 9.98 18.26 18.36
CA ASP A 78 10.13 19.70 18.11
C ASP A 78 10.16 19.91 16.59
N LEU A 79 9.24 20.73 16.08
CA LEU A 79 9.13 21.02 14.65
C LEU A 79 10.00 22.21 14.21
N GLY A 80 10.89 22.69 15.09
CA GLY A 80 11.77 23.83 14.87
C GLY A 80 11.25 25.13 15.47
N ASP A 81 10.23 25.08 16.33
CA ASP A 81 9.65 26.22 17.05
C ASP A 81 10.04 26.26 18.53
N GLY A 82 10.76 25.24 19.02
CA GLY A 82 11.22 25.16 20.40
C GLY A 82 10.15 24.68 21.38
N ASP A 83 8.97 24.26 20.91
CA ASP A 83 7.89 23.71 21.73
C ASP A 83 7.60 22.24 21.34
N PRO A 84 8.20 21.25 22.05
CA PRO A 84 8.03 19.86 21.69
C PRO A 84 6.58 19.39 21.91
N THR A 85 5.96 18.88 20.84
CA THR A 85 4.59 18.36 20.90
C THR A 85 4.51 16.90 20.52
N ARG A 86 3.53 16.18 21.08
CA ARG A 86 3.25 14.79 20.67
C ARG A 86 2.31 14.82 19.48
N LEU A 87 2.83 14.55 18.28
CA LEU A 87 2.06 14.64 17.04
C LEU A 87 1.08 13.47 16.87
N GLN A 88 -0.07 13.73 16.27
CA GLN A 88 -1.09 12.74 15.96
C GLN A 88 -1.35 12.67 14.45
N GLY A 89 -1.25 11.47 13.88
CA GLY A 89 -1.54 11.23 12.45
C GLY A 89 -3.04 11.18 12.13
N GLY A 90 -3.86 10.69 13.06
CA GLY A 90 -5.32 10.68 12.91
C GLY A 90 -5.81 9.68 11.87
N VAL A 91 -6.97 9.98 11.26
CA VAL A 91 -7.62 9.11 10.27
C VAL A 91 -7.20 9.50 8.85
N SER A 92 -6.77 8.51 8.07
CA SER A 92 -6.46 8.64 6.65
C SER A 92 -7.14 7.54 5.84
N PHE A 93 -7.33 7.78 4.55
CA PHE A 93 -7.95 6.85 3.61
C PHE A 93 -7.06 6.63 2.41
N TRP A 94 -7.11 5.44 1.83
CA TRP A 94 -6.68 5.20 0.46
C TRP A 94 -7.86 4.66 -0.33
N LEU A 95 -8.02 5.15 -1.55
CA LEU A 95 -9.14 4.89 -2.43
C LEU A 95 -8.60 4.39 -3.76
N ALA A 96 -9.39 3.53 -4.41
CA ALA A 96 -9.10 3.01 -5.75
C ALA A 96 -7.64 2.54 -5.89
N ASN A 97 -7.11 1.83 -4.89
CA ASN A 97 -5.80 1.22 -5.00
C ASN A 97 -5.94 0.01 -5.92
N ILE A 98 -5.46 0.13 -7.16
CA ILE A 98 -5.67 -0.82 -8.24
C ILE A 98 -4.32 -1.13 -8.86
N ALA A 99 -3.99 -2.42 -9.00
CA ALA A 99 -2.95 -2.87 -9.91
C ALA A 99 -3.58 -3.77 -10.96
N ALA A 100 -3.63 -3.33 -12.21
CA ALA A 100 -4.17 -4.10 -13.33
C ALA A 100 -3.07 -4.39 -14.33
N GLY A 101 -2.99 -5.62 -14.84
CA GLY A 101 -1.91 -6.04 -15.72
C GLY A 101 -2.24 -7.23 -16.60
N TYR A 102 -1.27 -7.53 -17.45
CA TYR A 102 -1.29 -8.60 -18.43
C TYR A 102 -0.10 -9.54 -18.23
N LEU A 103 -0.35 -10.84 -18.33
CA LEU A 103 0.66 -11.90 -18.29
C LEU A 103 1.39 -11.96 -19.65
N VAL A 104 2.54 -11.30 -19.73
CA VAL A 104 3.33 -11.14 -20.96
C VAL A 104 4.09 -12.43 -21.29
N THR A 105 4.66 -13.06 -20.28
CA THR A 105 5.25 -14.41 -20.32
C THR A 105 4.68 -15.20 -19.16
N ASP A 106 4.91 -16.52 -19.11
CA ASP A 106 4.37 -17.40 -18.06
C ASP A 106 4.70 -16.94 -16.63
N ASP A 107 5.73 -16.11 -16.48
CA ASP A 107 6.24 -15.63 -15.20
C ASP A 107 6.29 -14.11 -15.03
N LEU A 108 5.87 -13.32 -16.03
CA LEU A 108 5.98 -11.86 -15.99
C LEU A 108 4.64 -11.17 -16.25
N TRP A 109 4.19 -10.44 -15.23
CA TRP A 109 3.07 -9.52 -15.32
C TRP A 109 3.59 -8.10 -15.53
N LEU A 110 3.05 -7.40 -16.52
CA LEU A 110 3.24 -5.97 -16.71
C LEU A 110 1.89 -5.26 -16.65
N GLY A 111 1.84 -4.08 -16.04
CA GLY A 111 0.59 -3.40 -15.81
C GLY A 111 0.74 -1.95 -15.36
N VAL A 112 -0.35 -1.44 -14.81
CA VAL A 112 -0.46 -0.10 -14.24
C VAL A 112 -0.93 -0.23 -12.80
N HIS A 113 -0.33 0.56 -11.92
CA HIS A 113 -0.76 0.74 -10.55
C HIS A 113 -1.29 2.16 -10.36
N HIS A 114 -2.41 2.29 -9.66
CA HIS A 114 -3.04 3.54 -9.28
C HIS A 114 -3.34 3.51 -7.79
N ALA A 115 -3.16 4.62 -7.09
CA ALA A 115 -3.64 4.81 -5.73
C ALA A 115 -3.98 6.28 -5.48
N TYR A 116 -5.05 6.52 -4.71
CA TYR A 116 -5.43 7.85 -4.27
C TYR A 116 -5.51 7.91 -2.75
N HIS A 117 -4.75 8.79 -2.13
CA HIS A 117 -4.68 8.96 -0.68
C HIS A 117 -5.39 10.23 -0.23
N ILE A 118 -6.14 10.14 0.87
CA ILE A 118 -6.67 11.27 1.63
C ILE A 118 -6.07 11.16 3.02
N ASN A 119 -5.05 11.96 3.29
CA ASN A 119 -4.31 11.91 4.55
C ASN A 119 -4.86 12.91 5.56
N ASN A 120 -4.72 12.59 6.85
CA ASN A 120 -4.96 13.51 7.96
C ASN A 120 -6.38 14.10 7.96
N ARG A 121 -7.38 13.28 7.61
CA ARG A 121 -8.76 13.73 7.37
C ARG A 121 -9.51 14.12 8.64
N MET A 122 -9.21 13.46 9.76
CA MET A 122 -9.83 13.66 11.07
C MET A 122 -8.84 13.38 12.20
N ALA A 123 -9.01 14.06 13.34
CA ALA A 123 -8.22 13.85 14.56
C ALA A 123 -6.70 13.81 14.31
N SER A 124 -6.19 14.75 13.50
CA SER A 124 -4.79 14.84 13.10
C SER A 124 -4.26 16.23 13.43
N ASP A 125 -3.00 16.29 13.89
CA ASP A 125 -2.30 17.56 14.10
C ASP A 125 -1.70 18.09 12.77
N PHE A 126 -1.73 17.28 11.70
CA PHE A 126 -1.25 17.65 10.38
C PHE A 126 -2.39 18.22 9.52
N LYS A 127 -2.05 19.14 8.61
CA LYS A 127 -3.00 19.62 7.61
C LYS A 127 -3.48 18.44 6.75
N ALA A 128 -4.79 18.39 6.51
CA ALA A 128 -5.38 17.45 5.56
C ALA A 128 -4.71 17.60 4.19
N SER A 129 -4.44 16.49 3.54
CA SER A 129 -3.81 16.48 2.23
C SER A 129 -4.33 15.32 1.39
N ARG A 130 -4.16 15.44 0.08
CA ARG A 130 -4.61 14.47 -0.89
C ARG A 130 -3.50 14.23 -1.91
N GLN A 131 -3.36 13.00 -2.38
CA GLN A 131 -2.35 12.64 -3.37
C GLN A 131 -2.87 11.52 -4.26
N GLY A 132 -2.74 11.69 -5.56
CA GLY A 132 -3.06 10.68 -6.56
C GLY A 132 -1.80 10.28 -7.32
N LYS A 133 -1.55 8.97 -7.35
CA LYS A 133 -0.41 8.38 -8.05
C LYS A 133 -0.84 7.37 -9.09
N ILE A 134 -0.10 7.33 -10.20
CA ILE A 134 -0.24 6.32 -11.24
C ILE A 134 1.11 5.98 -11.85
N GLY A 135 1.30 4.75 -12.30
CA GLY A 135 2.44 4.42 -13.13
C GLY A 135 2.61 2.93 -13.38
N PRO A 136 3.70 2.52 -14.07
CA PRO A 136 3.89 1.14 -14.47
C PRO A 136 4.15 0.24 -13.25
N ALA A 137 3.66 -0.99 -13.36
CA ALA A 137 3.80 -2.04 -12.36
C ALA A 137 4.28 -3.35 -13.00
N MET A 138 5.04 -4.13 -12.24
CA MET A 138 5.57 -5.43 -12.63
C MET A 138 5.44 -6.43 -11.49
N THR A 139 5.16 -7.68 -11.82
CA THR A 139 5.31 -8.83 -10.92
C THR A 139 6.00 -9.96 -11.64
N TYR A 140 7.08 -10.50 -11.07
CA TYR A 140 7.83 -11.63 -11.59
C TYR A 140 7.70 -12.85 -10.66
N THR A 141 7.24 -13.96 -11.21
CA THR A 141 6.92 -15.21 -10.49
C THR A 141 7.81 -16.39 -10.87
N GLY A 142 8.87 -16.19 -11.65
CA GLY A 142 9.75 -17.29 -12.10
C GLY A 142 10.51 -18.00 -10.98
N PHE A 143 10.55 -17.40 -9.78
CA PHE A 143 11.11 -18.03 -8.58
C PHE A 143 10.04 -18.62 -7.63
N SER A 144 8.80 -18.74 -8.09
CA SER A 144 7.67 -19.22 -7.27
C SER A 144 7.89 -20.63 -6.75
N LYS A 145 8.59 -21.50 -7.49
CA LYS A 145 8.99 -22.85 -7.04
C LYS A 145 9.94 -22.81 -5.84
N GLN A 146 10.72 -21.75 -5.70
CA GLN A 146 11.56 -21.48 -4.54
C GLN A 146 10.81 -20.64 -3.48
N GLY A 147 9.51 -20.44 -3.62
CA GLY A 147 8.70 -19.61 -2.74
C GLY A 147 9.04 -18.12 -2.79
N LEU A 148 9.67 -17.65 -3.87
CA LEU A 148 10.13 -16.27 -4.02
C LEU A 148 9.30 -15.52 -5.06
N TYR A 149 8.93 -14.28 -4.72
CA TYR A 149 8.13 -13.40 -5.55
C TYR A 149 8.75 -12.00 -5.56
N LEU A 150 8.90 -11.41 -6.75
CA LEU A 150 9.38 -10.04 -6.91
C LEU A 150 8.28 -9.19 -7.53
N SER A 151 8.05 -8.01 -6.97
CA SER A 151 7.16 -7.02 -7.57
C SER A 151 7.76 -5.63 -7.47
N SER A 152 7.41 -4.77 -8.43
CA SER A 152 7.81 -3.37 -8.42
C SER A 152 6.77 -2.48 -9.07
N ASN A 153 6.75 -1.22 -8.66
CA ASN A 153 5.91 -0.19 -9.24
C ASN A 153 6.59 1.17 -9.15
N LEU A 154 6.65 1.86 -10.28
CA LEU A 154 7.04 3.26 -10.35
C LEU A 154 5.76 4.08 -10.40
N ASN A 155 5.59 4.97 -9.44
CA ASN A 155 4.39 5.77 -9.27
C ASN A 155 4.75 7.26 -9.40
N VAL A 156 4.06 7.94 -10.32
CA VAL A 156 4.18 9.38 -10.58
C VAL A 156 2.96 10.09 -10.02
N ASP A 157 3.18 11.22 -9.36
CA ASP A 157 2.10 12.06 -8.86
C ASP A 157 1.34 12.72 -10.04
N TYR A 158 0.06 12.40 -10.19
CA TYR A 158 -0.83 13.13 -11.10
C TYR A 158 -1.64 14.23 -10.37
N TYR A 159 -1.74 14.11 -9.04
CA TYR A 159 -2.43 15.08 -8.20
C TYR A 159 -1.74 15.13 -6.82
N HIS A 160 -1.59 16.33 -6.27
CA HIS A 160 -1.22 16.53 -4.86
C HIS A 160 -1.87 17.81 -4.33
N SER A 161 -2.08 17.90 -3.02
CA SER A 161 -2.50 19.14 -2.37
C SER A 161 -1.34 20.15 -2.29
N ASP A 162 -1.67 21.44 -2.21
CA ASP A 162 -0.69 22.55 -2.13
C ASP A 162 0.30 22.44 -0.94
N ASN A 163 -0.12 21.76 0.13
CA ASN A 163 0.70 21.51 1.32
C ASN A 163 1.57 20.24 1.22
N LEU A 164 1.65 19.61 0.04
CA LEU A 164 2.54 18.48 -0.24
C LEU A 164 3.49 18.82 -1.40
N PRO A 165 4.78 18.46 -1.31
CA PRO A 165 5.66 18.50 -2.48
C PRO A 165 5.30 17.39 -3.46
N HIS A 166 5.59 17.62 -4.74
CA HIS A 166 5.58 16.56 -5.75
C HIS A 166 6.58 15.45 -5.37
N SER A 167 6.17 14.20 -5.56
CA SER A 167 7.00 13.03 -5.25
C SER A 167 6.79 11.90 -6.26
N ASN A 168 7.88 11.40 -6.84
CA ASN A 168 7.85 10.14 -7.58
C ASN A 168 8.37 9.03 -6.66
N SER A 169 7.77 7.85 -6.71
CA SER A 169 8.13 6.74 -5.81
C SER A 169 8.30 5.45 -6.59
N LEU A 170 9.45 4.81 -6.40
CA LEU A 170 9.67 3.42 -6.77
C LEU A 170 9.46 2.55 -5.53
N THR A 171 8.54 1.61 -5.61
CA THR A 171 8.31 0.60 -4.58
C THR A 171 8.69 -0.76 -5.13
N MET A 172 9.40 -1.54 -4.33
CA MET A 172 9.80 -2.91 -4.67
C MET A 172 9.52 -3.81 -3.48
N ALA A 173 9.01 -5.01 -3.74
CA ALA A 173 8.82 -6.03 -2.73
C ALA A 173 9.41 -7.36 -3.20
N LEU A 174 10.26 -7.94 -2.36
CA LEU A 174 10.76 -9.31 -2.47
C LEU A 174 10.14 -10.11 -1.33
N VAL A 175 9.30 -11.09 -1.66
CA VAL A 175 8.58 -11.90 -0.68
C VAL A 175 9.07 -13.35 -0.76
N LYS A 176 9.42 -13.91 0.40
CA LYS A 176 9.80 -15.32 0.57
C LYS A 176 8.78 -16.03 1.45
N PHE A 177 8.19 -17.10 0.94
CA PHE A 177 7.40 -18.05 1.73
C PHE A 177 8.29 -19.23 2.14
N PHE A 178 8.15 -19.66 3.40
CA PHE A 178 8.87 -20.78 4.01
C PHE A 178 7.97 -22.01 4.10
#